data_AF-A0A6M5UGW8-F1
#
_entry.id   AF-A0A6M5UGW8-F1
#
_cell.length_a   1.000
_cell.length_b   1.000
_cell.length_c   1.000
_cell.angle_alpha   90.00
_cell.angle_beta   90.00
_cell.angle_gamma   90.00
#
_symmetry.space_group_name_H-M   'P 1'
#
loop_
_entity.id
_entity.type
_entity.pdbx_description
1 polymer ?
#
loop_
_entity_poly.entity_id
_entity_poly.type
_entity_poly.pdbx_seq_one_letter_code
_entity_poly.pdbx_strand_id
1 'polypeptide(L)'
;MDLLALPGITEYHEAWDLQRAVHDDVVAVARPDTLILVEHPSVYTAGRRTRRDERPDDGTPVVDVDRGGKITWHGPGQQVVYPIVRLAEPVDVVAYVRALEEAVMDVCARLGLATMRVEGRSGVWVAADETRRERKVCAIGVRVAKGVTMHGLALNCAPDLSRFDRIVPCGIEDADVTSLTAELGREVTLAEVAPLLVTALEDALAPLLAATVTDDAPRPAPQEALAG
;
A
#
# COMPACT_ATOMS: atom_id res chain seq x y z
N MET A 1 4.23 0.43 -15.53
CA MET A 1 4.20 1.24 -14.29
C MET A 1 5.65 1.59 -13.99
N ASP A 2 5.94 2.81 -13.53
CA ASP A 2 7.30 3.17 -13.09
C ASP A 2 7.53 2.64 -11.67
N LEU A 3 8.76 2.23 -11.38
CA LEU A 3 9.17 1.76 -10.06
C LEU A 3 10.12 2.77 -9.41
N LEU A 4 9.75 3.27 -8.24
CA LEU A 4 10.57 4.14 -7.41
C LEU A 4 10.86 3.49 -6.07
N ALA A 5 11.99 2.77 -5.98
CA ALA A 5 12.47 2.22 -4.72
C ALA A 5 13.29 3.28 -3.97
N LEU A 6 12.81 3.72 -2.81
CA LEU A 6 13.53 4.69 -1.99
C LEU A 6 14.69 4.03 -1.26
N PRO A 7 15.85 4.71 -1.15
CA PRO A 7 17.02 4.12 -0.53
C PRO A 7 16.88 4.09 0.99
N GLY A 8 17.10 2.90 1.58
CA GLY A 8 17.15 2.71 3.02
C GLY A 8 15.87 3.15 3.75
N ILE A 9 16.05 3.56 5.01
CA ILE A 9 14.96 4.07 5.85
C ILE A 9 14.66 5.52 5.44
N THR A 10 13.42 5.80 5.05
CA THR A 10 12.96 7.15 4.65
C THR A 10 11.94 7.69 5.63
N GLU A 11 12.10 8.94 6.05
CA GLU A 11 11.18 9.61 6.97
C GLU A 11 9.76 9.67 6.41
N TYR A 12 8.76 9.47 7.28
CA TYR A 12 7.37 9.33 6.86
C TYR A 12 6.86 10.57 6.11
N HIS A 13 7.18 11.76 6.60
CA HIS A 13 6.74 13.01 5.98
C HIS A 13 7.39 13.24 4.61
N GLU A 14 8.67 12.89 4.45
CA GLU A 14 9.37 13.01 3.16
C GLU A 14 8.75 12.09 2.10
N ALA A 15 8.48 10.84 2.47
CA ALA A 15 7.79 9.90 1.58
C ALA A 15 6.34 10.33 1.28
N TRP A 16 5.65 10.97 2.24
CA TRP A 16 4.30 11.48 2.03
C TRP A 16 4.27 12.71 1.12
N ASP A 17 5.25 13.61 1.24
CA ASP A 17 5.47 14.72 0.31
C ASP A 17 5.74 14.21 -1.10
N LEU A 18 6.59 13.20 -1.22
CA LEU A 18 6.84 12.53 -2.50
C LEU A 18 5.58 11.91 -3.09
N GLN A 19 4.78 11.19 -2.29
CA GLN A 19 3.50 10.64 -2.77
C GLN A 19 2.60 11.73 -3.33
N ARG A 20 2.52 12.91 -2.69
CA ARG A 20 1.72 14.05 -3.19
C ARG A 20 2.25 14.57 -4.52
N ALA A 21 3.56 14.76 -4.64
CA ALA A 21 4.17 15.23 -5.89
C ALA A 21 3.93 14.23 -7.04
N VAL A 22 4.16 12.94 -6.80
CA VAL A 22 3.90 11.88 -7.77
C VAL A 22 2.41 11.80 -8.12
N HIS A 23 1.52 11.95 -7.14
CA HIS A 23 0.08 11.97 -7.37
C HIS A 23 -0.33 13.11 -8.30
N ASP A 24 0.15 14.33 -8.04
CA ASP A 24 -0.15 15.49 -8.88
C ASP A 24 0.40 15.31 -10.31
N ASP A 25 1.61 14.75 -10.47
CA ASP A 25 2.19 14.42 -11.77
C ASP A 25 1.34 13.38 -12.54
N VAL A 26 0.93 12.31 -11.88
CA VAL A 26 0.09 11.25 -12.48
C VAL A 26 -1.28 11.82 -12.85
N VAL A 27 -1.89 12.65 -11.99
CA VAL A 27 -3.14 13.37 -12.26
C VAL A 27 -3.01 14.27 -13.50
N ALA A 28 -1.87 14.95 -13.66
CA ALA A 28 -1.58 15.82 -14.80
C ALA A 28 -1.16 15.05 -16.07
N VAL A 29 -1.00 13.72 -16.00
CA VAL A 29 -0.45 12.89 -17.08
C VAL A 29 0.98 13.33 -17.46
N ALA A 30 1.71 13.90 -16.50
CA ALA A 30 3.12 14.29 -16.65
C ALA A 30 4.08 13.14 -16.28
N ARG A 31 3.55 12.08 -15.67
CA ARG A 31 4.27 10.88 -15.27
C ARG A 31 3.40 9.63 -15.46
N PRO A 32 3.98 8.47 -15.81
CA PRO A 32 3.29 7.18 -15.73
C PRO A 32 2.82 6.84 -14.29
N ASP A 33 1.84 5.94 -14.20
CA ASP A 33 1.49 5.27 -12.94
C ASP A 33 2.76 4.74 -12.25
N THR A 34 2.89 4.94 -10.93
CA THR A 34 4.14 4.70 -10.19
C THR A 34 3.91 3.84 -8.96
N LEU A 35 4.75 2.82 -8.75
CA LEU A 35 4.91 2.13 -7.47
C LEU A 35 6.06 2.75 -6.69
N ILE A 36 5.78 3.26 -5.49
CA ILE A 36 6.82 3.73 -4.57
C ILE A 36 7.05 2.66 -3.50
N LEU A 37 8.26 2.10 -3.44
CA LEU A 37 8.67 1.16 -2.40
C LEU A 37 9.46 1.91 -1.34
N VAL A 38 9.12 1.70 -0.07
CA VAL A 38 9.75 2.38 1.04
C VAL A 38 9.75 1.53 2.31
N GLU A 39 10.76 1.76 3.14
CA GLU A 39 10.80 1.33 4.53
C GLU A 39 10.87 2.59 5.40
N HIS A 40 10.09 2.64 6.48
CA HIS A 40 10.01 3.81 7.35
C HIS A 40 10.77 3.61 8.66
N PRO A 41 11.16 4.71 9.34
CA PRO A 41 11.47 4.63 10.76
C PRO A 41 10.20 4.24 11.53
N SER A 42 10.36 3.87 12.80
CA SER A 42 9.21 3.56 13.67
C SER A 42 8.26 4.77 13.75
N VAL A 43 7.07 4.64 13.19
CA VAL A 43 6.06 5.71 13.14
C VAL A 43 4.65 5.14 13.28
N TYR A 44 3.84 5.79 14.11
CA TYR A 44 2.41 5.53 14.16
C TYR A 44 1.67 6.52 13.25
N THR A 45 0.74 6.02 12.44
CA THR A 45 -0.08 6.86 11.57
C THR A 45 -1.56 6.63 11.84
N ALA A 46 -2.31 7.71 12.04
CA ALA A 46 -3.74 7.67 12.33
C ALA A 46 -4.53 8.12 11.09
N GLY A 47 -5.24 7.18 10.46
CA GLY A 47 -6.19 7.48 9.39
C GLY A 47 -7.45 8.19 9.92
N ARG A 48 -8.30 8.67 9.01
CA ARG A 48 -9.46 9.53 9.33
C ARG A 48 -10.47 8.97 10.33
N ARG A 49 -10.51 7.64 10.53
CA ARG A 49 -11.47 6.96 11.42
C ARG A 49 -10.90 6.61 12.80
N THR A 50 -9.64 6.97 13.06
CA THR A 50 -8.94 6.62 14.30
C THR A 50 -9.57 7.32 15.50
N ARG A 51 -9.98 6.55 16.51
CA ARG A 51 -10.49 7.08 17.77
C ARG A 51 -9.35 7.35 18.76
N ARG A 52 -9.61 8.13 19.80
CA ARG A 52 -8.59 8.49 20.81
C ARG A 52 -8.12 7.30 21.63
N ASP A 53 -9.03 6.38 21.96
CA ASP A 53 -8.80 5.14 22.70
C ASP A 53 -7.99 4.09 21.91
N GLU A 54 -7.82 4.29 20.60
CA GLU A 54 -7.04 3.38 19.74
C GLU A 54 -5.56 3.81 19.65
N ARG A 55 -5.24 5.03 20.09
CA ARG A 55 -3.89 5.62 20.05
C ARG A 55 -3.03 5.15 21.24
N PRO A 56 -1.69 5.22 21.13
CA PRO A 56 -0.82 5.02 22.29
C PRO A 56 -1.19 6.00 23.42
N ASP A 57 -1.22 5.48 24.66
CA ASP A 57 -1.53 6.23 25.87
C ASP A 57 -0.28 6.71 26.62
N ASP A 58 0.91 6.33 26.15
CA ASP A 58 2.22 6.62 26.72
C ASP A 58 2.87 7.93 26.22
N GLY A 59 2.15 8.70 25.39
CA GLY A 59 2.64 9.95 24.79
C GLY A 59 3.48 9.76 23.53
N THR A 60 3.57 8.54 22.99
CA THR A 60 4.24 8.30 21.70
C THR A 60 3.60 9.14 20.59
N PRO A 61 4.40 9.88 19.79
CA PRO A 61 3.88 10.70 18.69
C PRO A 61 3.13 9.86 17.63
N VAL A 62 2.05 10.42 17.11
CA VAL A 62 1.24 9.84 16.03
C VAL A 62 1.05 10.87 14.93
N VAL A 63 1.29 10.49 13.68
CA VAL A 63 1.07 11.33 12.51
C VAL A 63 -0.38 11.16 12.03
N ASP A 64 -1.16 12.24 12.05
CA ASP A 64 -2.50 12.23 11.46
C ASP A 64 -2.43 12.33 9.94
N VAL A 65 -3.09 11.40 9.26
CA VAL A 65 -2.99 11.21 7.81
C VAL A 65 -4.36 11.06 7.17
N ASP A 66 -4.42 11.31 5.87
CA ASP A 66 -5.69 11.41 5.15
C ASP A 66 -6.16 10.12 4.46
N ARG A 67 -5.47 8.99 4.70
CA ARG A 67 -5.91 7.66 4.24
C ARG A 67 -7.16 7.16 4.95
N GLY A 68 -7.83 6.20 4.31
CA GLY A 68 -8.80 5.34 4.97
C GLY A 68 -8.17 4.49 6.08
N GLY A 69 -9.03 3.77 6.81
CA GLY A 69 -8.58 2.98 7.97
C GLY A 69 -8.48 3.80 9.26
N LYS A 70 -8.01 3.12 10.31
CA LYS A 70 -7.75 3.68 11.64
C LYS A 70 -6.23 3.77 11.85
N ILE A 71 -5.75 3.65 13.09
CA ILE A 71 -4.33 3.67 13.41
C ILE A 71 -3.60 2.42 12.91
N THR A 72 -2.33 2.59 12.55
CA THR A 72 -1.37 1.51 12.32
C THR A 72 0.04 1.98 12.71
N TRP A 73 0.98 1.05 12.69
CA TRP A 73 2.41 1.30 12.82
C TRP A 73 3.16 0.90 11.55
N HIS A 74 4.23 1.63 11.25
CA HIS A 74 5.24 1.30 10.25
C HIS A 74 6.63 1.38 10.87
N GLY A 75 7.58 0.62 10.35
CA GLY A 75 8.96 0.68 10.80
C GLY A 75 9.87 -0.33 10.10
N PRO A 76 11.12 -0.47 10.59
CA PRO A 76 12.07 -1.41 10.01
C PRO A 76 11.55 -2.84 9.99
N GLY A 77 11.83 -3.57 8.91
CA GLY A 77 11.34 -4.91 8.63
C GLY A 77 9.95 -4.97 7.98
N GLN A 78 9.32 -3.82 7.68
CA GLN A 78 8.03 -3.76 6.98
C GLN A 78 8.21 -3.18 5.56
N GLN A 79 7.79 -3.94 4.55
CA GLN A 79 7.73 -3.43 3.17
C GLN A 79 6.47 -2.58 2.99
N VAL A 80 6.64 -1.27 2.86
CA VAL A 80 5.54 -0.37 2.51
C VAL A 80 5.58 -0.11 1.01
N VAL A 81 4.42 -0.13 0.37
CA VAL A 81 4.25 0.20 -1.04
C VAL A 81 3.12 1.19 -1.20
N TYR A 82 3.38 2.25 -1.97
CA TYR A 82 2.40 3.24 -2.37
C TYR A 82 2.18 3.15 -3.89
N PRO A 83 1.16 2.40 -4.36
CA PRO A 83 0.73 2.49 -5.74
C PRO A 83 0.03 3.83 -5.96
N ILE A 84 0.65 4.69 -6.77
CA ILE A 84 0.11 5.96 -7.23
C ILE A 84 -0.30 5.77 -8.69
N VAL A 85 -1.55 5.33 -8.88
CA VAL A 85 -2.04 4.85 -10.17
C VAL A 85 -3.39 5.48 -10.51
N ARG A 86 -3.63 5.71 -11.80
CA ARG A 86 -4.92 6.18 -12.30
C ARG A 86 -5.87 5.01 -12.53
N LEU A 87 -7.01 5.03 -11.85
CA LEU A 87 -8.05 4.01 -12.00
C LEU A 87 -8.94 4.30 -13.22
N ALA A 88 -9.41 3.25 -13.88
CA ALA A 88 -10.43 3.34 -14.91
C ALA A 88 -11.76 3.85 -14.34
N GLU A 89 -12.55 4.52 -15.19
CA GLU A 89 -13.88 5.00 -14.82
C GLU A 89 -14.97 3.97 -15.21
N PRO A 90 -15.99 3.75 -14.36
CA PRO A 90 -16.19 4.36 -13.04
C PRO A 90 -15.21 3.79 -12.00
N VAL A 91 -14.65 4.66 -11.14
CA VAL A 91 -13.74 4.26 -10.06
C VAL A 91 -14.38 3.23 -9.11
N ASP A 92 -13.76 2.06 -9.00
CA ASP A 92 -14.11 1.03 -8.01
C ASP A 92 -12.99 0.86 -6.96
N VAL A 93 -13.15 1.53 -5.82
CA VAL A 93 -12.19 1.47 -4.72
C VAL A 93 -12.16 0.08 -4.06
N VAL A 94 -13.27 -0.65 -4.07
CA VAL A 94 -13.34 -1.99 -3.46
C VAL A 94 -12.57 -2.99 -4.31
N ALA A 95 -12.76 -2.95 -5.64
CA ALA A 95 -11.97 -3.76 -6.57
C ALA A 95 -10.47 -3.44 -6.45
N TYR A 96 -10.10 -2.17 -6.32
CA TYR A 96 -8.70 -1.76 -6.10
C TYR A 96 -8.12 -2.36 -4.80
N VAL A 97 -8.83 -2.25 -3.67
CA VAL A 97 -8.37 -2.86 -2.41
C VAL A 97 -8.25 -4.38 -2.54
N ARG A 98 -9.20 -5.04 -3.22
CA ARG A 98 -9.15 -6.49 -3.45
C ARG A 98 -7.97 -6.91 -4.32
N ALA A 99 -7.59 -6.11 -5.31
CA ALA A 99 -6.40 -6.34 -6.12
C ALA A 99 -5.11 -6.24 -5.30
N LEU A 100 -5.02 -5.25 -4.40
CA LEU A 100 -3.88 -5.16 -3.46
C LEU A 100 -3.82 -6.38 -2.51
N GLU A 101 -4.97 -6.84 -2.01
CA GLU A 101 -5.05 -8.05 -1.21
C GLU A 101 -4.60 -9.28 -2.01
N GLU A 102 -5.03 -9.42 -3.27
CA GLU A 102 -4.65 -10.54 -4.14
C GLU A 102 -3.14 -10.57 -4.39
N ALA A 103 -2.55 -9.43 -4.75
CA ALA A 103 -1.11 -9.33 -4.97
C ALA A 103 -0.31 -9.79 -3.75
N VAL A 104 -0.73 -9.40 -2.55
CA VAL A 104 -0.05 -9.82 -1.31
C VAL A 104 -0.31 -11.30 -1.01
N MET A 105 -1.52 -11.80 -1.21
CA MET A 105 -1.85 -13.21 -1.03
C MET A 105 -1.02 -14.10 -1.98
N ASP A 106 -0.83 -13.68 -3.23
CA ASP A 106 0.01 -14.36 -4.22
C ASP A 106 1.48 -14.43 -3.78
N VAL A 107 2.03 -13.32 -3.28
CA VAL A 107 3.39 -13.30 -2.72
C VAL A 107 3.51 -14.27 -1.54
N CYS A 108 2.56 -14.22 -0.59
CA CYS A 108 2.54 -15.13 0.55
C CYS A 108 2.49 -16.59 0.09
N ALA A 109 1.64 -16.93 -0.88
CA ALA A 109 1.51 -18.28 -1.41
C ALA A 109 2.81 -18.78 -2.06
N ARG A 110 3.51 -17.92 -2.83
CA ARG A 110 4.83 -18.23 -3.43
C ARG A 110 5.90 -18.51 -2.37
N LEU A 111 5.81 -17.88 -1.20
CA LEU A 111 6.69 -18.10 -0.06
C LEU A 111 6.26 -19.30 0.81
N GLY A 112 5.15 -19.95 0.49
CA GLY A 112 4.62 -21.11 1.22
C GLY A 112 3.68 -20.76 2.39
N LEU A 113 3.21 -19.51 2.47
CA LEU A 113 2.26 -19.06 3.50
C LEU A 113 0.84 -18.96 2.94
N ALA A 114 -0.05 -19.83 3.43
CA ALA A 114 -1.48 -19.71 3.13
C ALA A 114 -2.09 -18.48 3.83
N THR A 115 -2.86 -17.70 3.09
CA THR A 115 -3.50 -16.47 3.59
C THR A 115 -4.95 -16.36 3.12
N MET A 116 -5.70 -15.46 3.74
CA MET A 116 -7.11 -15.22 3.47
C MET A 116 -7.46 -13.73 3.62
N ARG A 117 -8.64 -13.39 3.10
CA ARG A 117 -9.36 -12.15 3.42
C ARG A 117 -10.31 -12.41 4.57
N VAL A 118 -10.51 -11.42 5.43
CA VAL A 118 -11.56 -11.45 6.47
C VAL A 118 -12.61 -10.41 6.11
N GLU A 119 -13.88 -10.84 6.01
CA GLU A 119 -14.99 -9.96 5.63
C GLU A 119 -15.07 -8.74 6.55
N GLY A 120 -15.21 -7.55 5.95
CA GLY A 120 -15.22 -6.28 6.68
C GLY A 120 -13.87 -5.82 7.25
N ARG A 121 -12.77 -6.58 7.08
CA ARG A 121 -11.44 -6.25 7.62
C ARG A 121 -10.37 -6.23 6.53
N SER A 122 -10.19 -5.07 5.90
CA SER A 122 -9.20 -4.90 4.82
C SER A 122 -7.78 -5.31 5.25
N GLY A 123 -7.06 -5.90 4.29
CA GLY A 123 -5.72 -6.45 4.49
C GLY A 123 -5.68 -7.96 4.30
N VAL A 124 -4.49 -8.52 4.49
CA VAL A 124 -4.24 -9.95 4.30
C VAL A 124 -3.95 -10.60 5.64
N TRP A 125 -4.57 -11.76 5.85
CA TRP A 125 -4.64 -12.44 7.13
C TRP A 125 -4.17 -13.88 7.02
N VAL A 126 -3.64 -14.41 8.11
CA VAL A 126 -3.43 -15.84 8.30
C VAL A 126 -4.56 -16.36 9.18
N ALA A 127 -5.15 -17.49 8.79
CA ALA A 127 -6.25 -18.11 9.52
C ALA A 127 -5.86 -18.49 10.94
N ALA A 128 -6.84 -18.50 11.85
CA ALA A 128 -6.67 -19.05 13.19
C ALA A 128 -6.26 -20.54 13.13
N ASP A 129 -5.51 -20.96 14.14
CA ASP A 129 -5.19 -22.37 14.38
C ASP A 129 -5.57 -22.77 15.81
N GLU A 130 -5.21 -23.97 16.26
CA GLU A 130 -5.55 -24.48 17.60
C GLU A 130 -5.07 -23.58 18.74
N THR A 131 -4.04 -22.76 18.50
CA THR A 131 -3.33 -22.01 19.53
C THR A 131 -3.32 -20.50 19.30
N ARG A 132 -3.54 -20.04 18.06
CA ARG A 132 -3.43 -18.64 17.65
C ARG A 132 -4.70 -18.16 16.98
N ARG A 133 -5.04 -16.88 17.21
CA ARG A 133 -6.16 -16.22 16.54
C ARG A 133 -5.83 -15.96 15.08
N GLU A 134 -6.83 -15.47 14.35
CA GLU A 134 -6.60 -14.82 13.07
C GLU A 134 -5.58 -13.68 13.26
N ARG A 135 -4.66 -13.53 12.31
CA ARG A 135 -3.55 -12.59 12.46
C ARG A 135 -3.21 -11.90 11.16
N LYS A 136 -3.13 -10.57 11.20
CA LYS A 136 -2.89 -9.74 10.01
C LYS A 136 -1.42 -9.74 9.66
N VAL A 137 -1.08 -10.11 8.42
CA VAL A 137 0.29 -10.04 7.88
C VAL A 137 0.52 -8.78 7.04
N CYS A 138 -0.55 -8.20 6.48
CA CYS A 138 -0.48 -6.97 5.70
C CYS A 138 -1.65 -6.04 5.99
N ALA A 139 -1.34 -4.78 6.30
CA ALA A 139 -2.33 -3.72 6.40
C ALA A 139 -2.53 -3.02 5.05
N ILE A 140 -3.77 -2.64 4.74
CA ILE A 140 -4.11 -1.87 3.52
C ILE A 140 -4.95 -0.68 3.93
N GLY A 141 -4.51 0.51 3.52
CA GLY A 141 -5.16 1.78 3.79
C GLY A 141 -4.87 2.75 2.66
N VAL A 142 -5.90 3.02 1.86
CA VAL A 142 -5.77 3.79 0.61
C VAL A 142 -6.62 5.06 0.65
N ARG A 143 -6.35 5.96 -0.30
CA ARG A 143 -7.20 7.09 -0.66
C ARG A 143 -7.25 7.18 -2.18
N VAL A 144 -8.39 7.60 -2.72
CA VAL A 144 -8.50 7.98 -4.13
C VAL A 144 -8.92 9.44 -4.21
N ALA A 145 -8.23 10.21 -5.04
CA ALA A 145 -8.54 11.61 -5.29
C ALA A 145 -8.26 11.93 -6.76
N LYS A 146 -9.19 12.61 -7.44
CA LYS A 146 -9.10 12.94 -8.88
C LYS A 146 -8.85 11.69 -9.76
N GLY A 147 -9.42 10.54 -9.39
CA GLY A 147 -9.24 9.26 -10.10
C GLY A 147 -7.89 8.57 -9.87
N VAL A 148 -6.99 9.15 -9.07
CA VAL A 148 -5.65 8.61 -8.81
C VAL A 148 -5.49 8.21 -7.34
N THR A 149 -4.85 7.07 -7.10
CA THR A 149 -4.66 6.47 -5.78
C THR A 149 -3.52 7.12 -4.99
N MET A 150 -3.59 7.04 -3.66
CA MET A 150 -2.54 7.41 -2.71
C MET A 150 -2.52 6.44 -1.54
N HIS A 151 -1.42 6.45 -0.78
CA HIS A 151 -1.12 5.45 0.25
C HIS A 151 -1.08 4.06 -0.36
N GLY A 152 -1.42 3.00 0.36
CA GLY A 152 -1.27 1.66 -0.17
C GLY A 152 -1.31 0.58 0.89
N LEU A 153 -0.24 -0.22 0.92
CA LEU A 153 -0.13 -1.41 1.75
C LEU A 153 1.17 -1.45 2.54
N ALA A 154 1.16 -2.24 3.61
CA ALA A 154 2.29 -2.43 4.50
C ALA A 154 2.39 -3.91 4.90
N LEU A 155 3.32 -4.64 4.28
CA LEU A 155 3.54 -6.07 4.46
C LEU A 155 4.64 -6.31 5.49
N ASN A 156 4.30 -7.00 6.56
CA ASN A 156 5.21 -7.33 7.64
C ASN A 156 6.16 -8.45 7.20
N CYS A 157 7.41 -8.12 6.86
CA CYS A 157 8.42 -9.10 6.47
C CYS A 157 9.13 -9.65 7.72
N ALA A 158 9.81 -8.78 8.46
CA ALA A 158 10.52 -9.08 9.70
C ALA A 158 10.48 -7.92 10.74
N PRO A 159 9.37 -7.19 10.94
CA PRO A 159 9.36 -6.08 11.88
C PRO A 159 9.33 -6.56 13.35
N ASP A 160 9.69 -5.64 14.26
CA ASP A 160 9.40 -5.77 15.69
C ASP A 160 7.88 -5.65 15.93
N LEU A 161 7.21 -6.79 16.08
CA LEU A 161 5.74 -6.85 16.24
C LEU A 161 5.26 -6.25 17.57
N SER A 162 6.13 -6.11 18.58
CA SER A 162 5.74 -5.53 19.89
C SER A 162 5.28 -4.05 19.79
N ARG A 163 5.55 -3.41 18.65
CA ARG A 163 5.07 -2.06 18.36
C ARG A 163 3.57 -2.00 18.17
N PHE A 164 2.93 -3.09 17.76
CA PHE A 164 1.48 -3.15 17.63
C PHE A 164 0.77 -3.25 18.99
N ASP A 165 1.45 -3.72 20.05
CA ASP A 165 0.88 -3.86 21.40
C ASP A 165 0.50 -2.50 22.04
N ARG A 166 1.01 -1.40 21.49
CA ARG A 166 0.75 -0.03 21.98
C ARG A 166 -0.48 0.63 21.37
N ILE A 167 -1.17 -0.05 20.46
CA ILE A 167 -2.32 0.49 19.74
C ILE A 167 -3.43 -0.55 19.69
N VAL A 168 -4.63 -0.12 19.32
CA VAL A 168 -5.65 -1.05 18.81
C VAL A 168 -5.56 -1.03 17.28
N PRO A 169 -4.73 -1.89 16.66
CA PRO A 169 -4.41 -1.78 15.25
C PRO A 169 -5.66 -1.96 14.40
N CYS A 170 -5.93 -1.01 13.50
CA CYS A 170 -7.15 -0.99 12.71
C CYS A 170 -8.46 -1.01 13.55
N GLY A 171 -8.42 -0.75 14.87
CA GLY A 171 -9.55 -0.84 15.78
C GLY A 171 -10.08 -2.26 16.02
N ILE A 172 -9.21 -3.27 15.87
CA ILE A 172 -9.52 -4.69 15.99
C ILE A 172 -8.84 -5.22 17.26
N GLU A 173 -9.64 -5.69 18.22
CA GLU A 173 -9.16 -6.19 19.53
C GLU A 173 -9.20 -7.72 19.62
N ASP A 174 -9.88 -8.38 18.69
CA ASP A 174 -10.13 -9.82 18.73
C ASP A 174 -9.22 -10.65 17.80
N ALA A 175 -8.19 -10.03 17.22
CA ALA A 175 -7.23 -10.64 16.30
C ALA A 175 -5.81 -10.08 16.53
N ASP A 176 -4.81 -10.82 16.04
CA ASP A 176 -3.40 -10.50 16.24
C ASP A 176 -2.76 -9.87 14.98
N VAL A 177 -1.48 -9.51 15.07
CA VAL A 177 -0.63 -9.11 13.94
C VAL A 177 0.53 -10.10 13.83
N THR A 178 0.93 -10.45 12.61
CA THR A 178 2.07 -11.35 12.35
C THR A 178 2.99 -10.80 11.26
N SER A 179 4.06 -11.53 10.95
CA SER A 179 5.00 -11.28 9.86
C SER A 179 5.33 -12.54 9.09
N LEU A 180 5.82 -12.40 7.86
CA LEU A 180 6.32 -13.51 7.05
C LEU A 180 7.39 -14.32 7.80
N THR A 181 8.29 -13.62 8.49
CA THR A 181 9.36 -14.24 9.29
C THR A 181 8.80 -15.07 10.46
N ALA A 182 7.82 -14.54 11.18
CA ALA A 182 7.19 -15.26 12.29
C ALA A 182 6.45 -16.51 11.82
N GLU A 183 5.77 -16.45 10.67
CA GLU A 183 4.99 -17.58 10.15
C GLU A 183 5.83 -18.66 9.46
N LEU A 184 6.91 -18.27 8.78
CA LEU A 184 7.74 -19.21 8.01
C LEU A 184 8.92 -19.77 8.82
N GLY A 185 9.15 -19.27 10.04
CA GLY A 185 10.23 -19.75 10.92
C GLY A 185 11.64 -19.47 10.40
N ARG A 186 11.78 -18.53 9.46
CA ARG A 186 13.05 -18.06 8.90
C ARG A 186 12.96 -16.57 8.63
N GLU A 187 14.10 -15.90 8.56
CA GLU A 187 14.13 -14.50 8.13
C GLU A 187 13.63 -14.36 6.68
N VAL A 188 12.72 -13.42 6.47
CA VAL A 188 12.19 -13.01 5.16
C VAL A 188 12.43 -11.52 5.02
N THR A 189 13.32 -11.15 4.10
CA THR A 189 13.82 -9.77 3.96
C THR A 189 13.00 -8.95 2.96
N LEU A 190 13.09 -7.63 3.05
CA LEU A 190 12.51 -6.73 2.03
C LEU A 190 13.10 -7.01 0.64
N ALA A 191 14.40 -7.32 0.55
CA ALA A 191 15.05 -7.64 -0.73
C ALA A 191 14.49 -8.90 -1.39
N GLU A 192 14.04 -9.88 -0.60
CA GLU A 192 13.36 -11.08 -1.09
C GLU A 192 11.92 -10.77 -1.55
N VAL A 193 11.20 -9.95 -0.78
CA VAL A 193 9.76 -9.70 -0.98
C VAL A 193 9.50 -8.64 -2.05
N ALA A 194 10.29 -7.58 -2.11
CA ALA A 194 10.10 -6.43 -3.00
C ALA A 194 9.90 -6.82 -4.48
N PRO A 195 10.77 -7.64 -5.13
CA PRO A 195 10.56 -8.00 -6.53
C PRO A 195 9.30 -8.84 -6.74
N LEU A 196 8.97 -9.75 -5.82
CA LEU A 196 7.76 -10.57 -5.91
C LEU A 196 6.50 -9.70 -5.82
N LEU A 197 6.52 -8.73 -4.91
CA LEU A 197 5.41 -7.83 -4.65
C LEU A 197 5.20 -6.84 -5.79
N VAL A 198 6.27 -6.32 -6.40
CA VAL A 198 6.17 -5.46 -7.59
C VAL A 198 5.46 -6.20 -8.72
N THR A 199 5.93 -7.40 -9.09
CA THR A 199 5.30 -8.18 -10.16
C THR A 199 3.83 -8.49 -9.84
N ALA A 200 3.54 -8.94 -8.63
CA ALA A 200 2.17 -9.28 -8.24
C ALA A 200 1.24 -8.04 -8.26
N LEU A 201 1.74 -6.86 -7.87
CA LEU A 201 0.98 -5.62 -7.94
C LEU A 201 0.73 -5.18 -9.38
N GLU A 202 1.72 -5.27 -10.25
CA GLU A 202 1.56 -4.94 -11.67
C GLU A 202 0.48 -5.83 -12.31
N ASP A 203 0.54 -7.14 -12.08
CA ASP A 203 -0.43 -8.11 -12.60
C ASP A 203 -1.85 -7.85 -12.05
N ALA A 204 -1.98 -7.68 -10.74
CA ALA A 204 -3.29 -7.51 -10.08
C ALA A 204 -3.95 -6.16 -10.40
N LEU A 205 -3.15 -5.11 -10.60
CA LEU A 205 -3.65 -3.76 -10.86
C LEU A 205 -3.97 -3.53 -12.35
N ALA A 206 -3.27 -4.20 -13.27
CA ALA A 206 -3.42 -3.97 -14.72
C ALA A 206 -4.87 -3.89 -15.23
N PRO A 207 -5.83 -4.74 -14.78
CA PRO A 207 -7.22 -4.66 -15.24
C PRO A 207 -8.00 -3.44 -14.75
N LEU A 208 -7.47 -2.74 -13.74
CA LEU A 208 -8.14 -1.61 -13.06
C LEU A 208 -7.59 -0.25 -13.50
N LEU A 209 -6.49 -0.23 -14.25
CA LEU A 209 -5.85 1.01 -14.67
C LEU A 209 -6.62 1.66 -15.82
N ALA A 210 -6.64 2.99 -15.83
CA ALA A 210 -7.10 3.72 -16.99
C ALA A 210 -6.19 3.41 -18.19
N ALA A 211 -6.78 3.29 -19.38
CA ALA A 211 -5.99 3.14 -20.59
C ALA A 211 -4.98 4.30 -20.69
N THR A 212 -3.70 3.96 -20.88
CA THR A 212 -2.69 4.96 -21.21
C THR A 212 -3.15 5.68 -22.47
N VAL A 213 -3.29 7.00 -22.42
CA VAL A 213 -3.46 7.81 -23.63
C VAL A 213 -2.18 7.65 -24.42
N THR A 214 -2.16 6.69 -25.35
CA THR A 214 -1.17 6.68 -26.41
C THR A 214 -1.42 7.93 -27.23
N ASP A 215 -0.36 8.73 -27.43
CA ASP A 215 -0.35 9.89 -28.32
C ASP A 215 -0.56 9.43 -29.78
N ASP A 216 -1.79 9.04 -30.09
CA ASP A 216 -2.25 8.66 -31.43
C ASP A 216 -3.30 9.67 -31.92
N ALA A 217 -3.34 10.85 -31.30
CA ALA A 217 -4.06 11.98 -31.84
C ALA A 217 -3.39 12.37 -33.17
N PRO A 218 -4.10 12.36 -34.31
CA PRO A 218 -3.51 12.78 -35.57
C PRO A 218 -3.02 14.22 -35.43
N ARG A 219 -1.71 14.41 -35.57
CA ARG A 219 -1.08 15.73 -35.57
C ARG A 219 -1.82 16.57 -36.63
N PRO A 220 -2.35 17.76 -36.29
CA PRO A 220 -3.06 18.57 -37.27
C PRO A 220 -2.15 18.81 -38.47
N ALA A 221 -2.70 18.59 -39.67
CA ALA A 221 -1.99 18.84 -40.91
C ALA A 221 -1.46 20.28 -40.91
N PRO A 222 -0.22 20.52 -41.38
CA PRO A 222 0.29 21.87 -41.48
C PRO A 222 -0.69 22.70 -42.33
N GLN A 223 -1.18 23.80 -41.77
CA GLN A 223 -1.95 24.79 -42.54
C GLN A 223 -1.04 25.27 -43.67
N GLU A 224 -1.42 24.91 -44.91
CA GLU A 224 -0.82 25.50 -46.09
C GLU A 224 -0.99 27.01 -46.01
N ALA A 225 0.13 27.72 -45.95
CA ALA A 225 0.16 29.16 -46.06
C ALA A 225 -0.51 29.54 -47.37
N LEU A 226 -1.56 30.37 -47.28
CA LEU A 226 -2.16 31.02 -48.42
C LEU A 226 -1.06 31.71 -49.24
N ALA A 227 -0.86 31.22 -50.45
CA ALA A 227 -0.11 31.91 -51.49
C ALA A 227 -1.12 32.47 -52.50
N GLY A 228 -1.19 33.80 -52.59
CA GLY A 228 -1.75 34.53 -53.73
C GLY A 228 -3.21 34.91 -53.62
#